data_AF-A0A2E1JBK1-F1
#
_entry.id   AF-A0A2E1JBK1-F1
#
_cell.length_a   1.000
_cell.length_b   1.000
_cell.length_c   1.000
_cell.angle_alpha   90.00
_cell.angle_beta   90.00
_cell.angle_gamma   90.00
#
_symmetry.space_group_name_H-M   'P 1'
#
loop_
_entity.id
_entity.type
_entity.pdbx_description
1 polymer ?
#
loop_
_entity_poly.entity_id
_entity_poly.type
_entity_poly.pdbx_seq_one_letter_code
_entity_poly.pdbx_strand_id
1 'polypeptide(L)' 'MAPILLFPDPPPPELIQSLDMAGYAWKAVANAVAAEEFEIDGGWGGAILVADQEPDSAFSLARALKKRSEPIQ' A
#
# COMPACT_ATOMS: atom_id res chain seq x y z
N MET A 1 -10.26 -3.14 11.46
CA MET A 1 -9.19 -3.69 10.61
C MET A 1 -8.52 -2.52 9.93
N ALA A 2 -7.20 -2.38 10.09
CA ALA A 2 -6.48 -1.32 9.41
C ALA A 2 -6.50 -1.58 7.90
N PRO A 3 -6.71 -0.56 7.06
CA PRO A 3 -6.77 -0.74 5.62
C PRO A 3 -5.42 -1.20 5.07
N ILE A 4 -5.45 -1.87 3.93
CA ILE A 4 -4.27 -2.26 3.17
C ILE A 4 -3.91 -1.13 2.21
N LEU A 5 -2.66 -0.68 2.28
CA LEU A 5 -2.11 0.25 1.31
C LEU A 5 -1.84 -0.48 0.00
N LEU A 6 -2.17 0.14 -1.12
CA LEU A 6 -2.02 -0.46 -2.43
C LEU A 6 -1.35 0.51 -3.39
N PHE A 7 -0.34 0.06 -4.11
CA PHE A 7 0.37 0.83 -5.13
C PHE A 7 0.51 -0.01 -6.41
N PRO A 8 0.35 0.57 -7.60
CA PRO A 8 0.12 1.99 -7.91
C PRO A 8 -1.36 2.41 -7.90
N ASP A 9 -1.63 3.72 -8.03
CA ASP A 9 -2.95 4.28 -8.34
C ASP A 9 -2.94 4.84 -9.77
N PRO A 10 -3.68 4.25 -10.74
CA PRO A 10 -4.71 3.23 -10.57
C PRO A 10 -4.14 1.80 -10.40
N PRO A 11 -4.77 0.96 -9.55
CA PRO A 11 -4.29 -0.39 -9.31
C PRO A 11 -4.73 -1.42 -10.35
N PRO A 12 -3.99 -2.54 -10.47
CA PRO A 12 -4.36 -3.59 -11.42
C PRO A 12 -5.70 -4.25 -11.03
N PRO A 13 -6.60 -4.45 -11.99
CA PRO A 13 -7.97 -4.91 -11.72
C PRO A 13 -8.02 -6.31 -11.09
N GLU A 14 -7.07 -7.18 -11.42
CA GLU A 14 -6.96 -8.53 -10.83
C GLU A 14 -6.72 -8.49 -9.31
N LEU A 15 -5.94 -7.50 -8.85
CA LEU A 15 -5.64 -7.32 -7.43
C LEU A 15 -6.85 -6.73 -6.69
N ILE A 16 -7.51 -5.74 -7.29
CA ILE A 16 -8.75 -5.15 -6.75
C ILE A 16 -9.80 -6.24 -6.56
N GLN A 17 -10.04 -7.05 -7.60
CA GLN A 17 -11.02 -8.12 -7.56
C GLN A 17 -10.71 -9.12 -6.45
N SER A 18 -9.44 -9.51 -6.30
CA SER A 18 -9.01 -10.43 -5.24
C SER A 18 -9.25 -9.85 -3.84
N LEU A 19 -8.96 -8.57 -3.63
CA LEU A 19 -9.16 -7.90 -2.34
C LEU A 19 -10.64 -7.67 -2.01
N ASP A 20 -11.43 -7.32 -3.02
CA ASP A 20 -12.88 -7.14 -2.90
C ASP A 20 -13.57 -8.47 -2.56
N MET A 21 -13.21 -9.55 -3.25
CA MET A 21 -13.67 -10.91 -2.96
C MET A 21 -13.26 -11.37 -1.55
N ALA A 22 -12.08 -10.97 -1.08
CA ALA A 22 -11.60 -11.30 0.26
C ALA A 22 -12.16 -10.38 1.36
N GLY A 23 -12.89 -9.32 0.99
CA GLY A 23 -13.52 -8.40 1.94
C GLY A 23 -12.53 -7.50 2.70
N TYR A 24 -11.32 -7.29 2.18
CA TYR A 24 -10.34 -6.40 2.81
C TYR A 24 -10.59 -4.96 2.42
N ALA A 25 -10.53 -4.04 3.39
CA ALA A 25 -10.49 -2.61 3.11
C ALA A 25 -9.12 -2.23 2.56
N TRP A 26 -9.06 -1.60 1.39
CA TRP A 26 -7.81 -1.18 0.75
C TRP A 26 -7.90 0.25 0.23
N LYS A 27 -6.74 0.89 0.06
CA LYS A 27 -6.62 2.24 -0.51
C LYS A 27 -5.46 2.29 -1.49
N ALA A 28 -5.74 2.66 -2.73
CA ALA A 28 -4.71 2.89 -3.73
C ALA A 28 -4.05 4.26 -3.52
N VAL A 29 -2.73 4.29 -3.65
CA VAL A 29 -1.91 5.51 -3.55
C VAL A 29 -0.85 5.52 -4.65
N ALA A 30 -0.59 6.71 -5.20
CA ALA A 30 0.40 6.88 -6.27
C ALA A 30 1.84 7.07 -5.74
N ASN A 31 2.04 7.37 -4.46
CA ASN A 31 3.37 7.61 -3.88
C ASN A 31 3.34 7.56 -2.34
N ALA A 32 4.52 7.69 -1.74
CA ALA A 32 4.71 7.65 -0.28
C ALA A 32 4.12 8.85 0.46
N VAL A 33 3.97 10.00 -0.20
CA VAL A 33 3.34 11.18 0.40
C VAL A 33 1.84 10.96 0.53
N ALA A 34 1.20 10.47 -0.53
CA ALA A 34 -0.21 10.07 -0.50
C ALA A 34 -0.44 8.95 0.52
N ALA A 35 0.45 7.95 0.59
CA ALA A 35 0.41 6.91 1.62
C ALA A 35 0.37 7.47 3.04
N GLU A 36 1.10 8.55 3.29
CA GLU A 36 1.20 9.22 4.58
C GLU A 36 -0.01 10.11 4.86
N GLU A 37 -0.48 10.86 3.87
CA GLU A 37 -1.69 11.69 4.01
C GLU A 37 -2.95 10.86 4.23
N PHE A 38 -3.02 9.66 3.63
CA PHE A 38 -4.14 8.73 3.79
C PHE A 38 -3.96 7.76 4.96
N GLU A 39 -2.89 7.89 5.76
CA GLU A 39 -2.69 7.08 6.96
C GLU A 39 -3.71 7.52 8.03
N ILE A 40 -4.82 6.78 8.17
CA ILE A 40 -5.88 7.08 9.15
C ILE A 40 -5.56 6.37 10.48
N ASP A 41 -5.54 7.14 11.57
CA ASP A 41 -5.57 6.74 13.00
C ASP A 41 -5.21 5.27 13.29
N GLY A 42 -3.91 4.97 13.35
CA GLY A 42 -3.39 3.64 13.72
C GLY A 42 -2.53 2.93 12.66
N GLY A 43 -2.37 3.54 11.47
CA GLY A 43 -1.44 3.06 10.45
C GLY A 43 -2.05 2.05 9.47
N TRP A 44 -1.24 1.62 8.51
CA TRP A 44 -1.63 0.60 7.53
C TRP A 44 -1.55 -0.80 8.11
N GLY A 45 -2.56 -1.64 7.85
CA GLY A 45 -2.56 -3.05 8.26
C GLY A 45 -1.60 -3.91 7.43
N GLY A 46 -1.21 -3.39 6.26
CA GLY A 46 -0.26 -3.99 5.34
C GLY A 46 -0.09 -3.10 4.11
N ALA A 47 0.92 -3.39 3.30
CA ALA A 47 1.16 -2.69 2.04
C ALA A 47 1.40 -3.70 0.91
N ILE A 48 0.71 -3.50 -0.21
CA ILE A 48 0.88 -4.27 -1.44
C ILE A 48 1.43 -3.34 -2.51
N LEU A 49 2.62 -3.66 -3.02
CA LEU A 49 3.37 -2.85 -3.97
C LEU A 49 3.53 -3.64 -5.25
N VAL A 50 2.87 -3.19 -6.31
CA VAL A 50 2.98 -3.79 -7.64
C VAL A 50 4.14 -3.14 -8.38
N ALA A 51 5.22 -3.90 -8.54
CA ALA A 51 6.46 -3.48 -9.20
C ALA A 51 6.53 -3.89 -10.69
N ASP A 52 5.39 -4.25 -11.29
CA ASP A 52 5.32 -4.80 -12.65
C ASP A 52 5.68 -3.77 -13.73
N GLN A 53 5.16 -2.53 -13.59
CA GLN A 53 5.40 -1.44 -14.54
C GLN A 53 6.54 -0.51 -14.08
N GLU A 54 6.54 -0.13 -12.79
CA GLU A 54 7.50 0.81 -12.22
C GLU A 54 8.14 0.26 -10.94
N PRO A 55 9.17 -0.59 -11.06
CA PRO A 55 9.84 -1.17 -9.91
C PRO A 55 10.53 -0.13 -9.04
N ASP A 56 11.16 0.89 -9.62
CA ASP A 56 11.85 1.96 -8.86
C ASP A 56 10.90 2.73 -7.95
N SER A 57 9.72 3.07 -8.46
CA SER A 57 8.65 3.75 -7.71
C SER A 57 8.11 2.86 -6.58
N ALA A 58 7.88 1.56 -6.87
CA ALA A 58 7.45 0.58 -5.88
C ALA A 58 8.50 0.40 -4.75
N PHE A 59 9.79 0.26 -5.08
CA PHE A 59 10.85 0.12 -4.08
C PHE A 59 11.07 1.39 -3.26
N SER A 60 10.90 2.57 -3.87
CA SER A 60 10.96 3.85 -3.17
C SER A 60 9.87 3.95 -2.11
N LEU A 61 8.64 3.54 -2.44
CA LEU A 61 7.52 3.46 -1.50
C LEU A 61 7.78 2.41 -0.41
N ALA A 62 8.28 1.22 -0.76
CA ALA A 62 8.64 0.18 0.20
C ALA A 62 9.65 0.67 1.24
N ARG A 63 10.68 1.43 0.78
CA ARG A 63 11.69 2.02 1.66
C ARG A 63 11.11 3.10 2.56
N ALA A 64 10.22 3.95 2.05
CA ALA A 64 9.56 4.98 2.82
C ALA A 64 8.71 4.37 3.96
N LEU A 65 7.95 3.32 3.65
CA LEU A 65 7.15 2.57 4.63
C LEU A 65 8.04 1.85 5.66
N LYS A 66 9.08 1.13 5.21
CA LYS A 66 10.01 0.41 6.10
C LYS A 66 10.76 1.34 7.06
N LYS A 67 11.10 2.56 6.63
CA LYS A 67 11.76 3.55 7.49
C LYS A 67 10.89 3.98 8.67
N ARG A 68 9.58 3.78 8.56
CA ARG A 68 8.56 4.18 9.54
C ARG A 68 8.07 3.01 10.42
N SER A 69 8.27 1.76 9.98
CA SER A 69 7.95 0.58 10.77
C SER A 69 9.05 0.29 11.79
N GLU A 70 8.76 0.43 13.08
CA GLU A 70 9.58 -0.19 14.12
C GLU A 70 9.56 -1.72 13.89
N PRO A 71 10.72 -2.38 13.89
CA PRO A 71 10.77 -3.82 13.72
C PRO A 71 9.95 -4.48 14.84
N ILE A 72 9.01 -5.33 14.47
CA ILE A 72 8.31 -6.22 15.40
C ILE A 72 9.39 -7.14 16.00
N GLN A 73 9.68 -6.97 17.30
CA GLN A 73 10.59 -7.83 18.06
C GLN A 73 9.90 -9.11 18.52
#